data_AF-A0A8T8WR95-F1
#
_entry.id   AF-A0A8T8WR95-F1
#
_cell.length_a   1.000
_cell.length_b   1.000
_cell.length_c   1.000
_cell.angle_alpha   90.00
_cell.angle_beta   90.00
_cell.angle_gamma   90.00
#
_symmetry.space_group_name_H-M   'P 1'
#
loop_
_entity.id
_entity.type
_entity.pdbx_description
1 polymer ?
#
loop_
_entity_poly.entity_id
_entity_poly.type
_entity_poly.pdbx_seq_one_letter_code
_entity_poly.pdbx_strand_id
1 'polypeptide(L)'
;MADGNAALVTRGSDLVARLSKDLMRQSEFSSLTLSIYDTAWLAMIINKSGEGSGWLFPECFAYLLENQGSDGGWDPLQQSTRSLGYPNSLCLTDCIIHSLAALMALCRHARGPDPPADVSSRILDARSFLHQKLSIWTLEDITHLGFELLMPVHLLLLQEEGIKFEFPSKVKLFRKFQEAYAVDLDWVCDEAPCQVPLFSLKAYIGKLDFSRLGHVPTSACVAASPASTTAFLIDSPRWSAQCEAYLRHIVIRGPGKGNGSVPGVFPLELFEPTWVLATLLENGFTKEHLGAAQVDCFFSSSKAFFPDADDTSRILTLLNLNGYNLSPVGLVARFEVEDCFATVDTKMPKRVKSISVNGNVLCSLLQCL
;
A
#
# COMPACT_ATOMS: atom_id res chain seq x y z
N MET A 1 2.38 10.46 -40.59
CA MET A 1 3.37 9.85 -39.66
C MET A 1 4.14 10.89 -38.85
N ALA A 2 4.51 12.06 -39.39
CA ALA A 2 5.16 13.12 -38.61
C ALA A 2 4.27 13.75 -37.50
N ASP A 3 2.98 13.98 -37.76
CA ASP A 3 2.06 14.61 -36.80
C ASP A 3 1.78 13.77 -35.55
N GLY A 4 1.83 12.44 -35.67
CA GLY A 4 1.61 11.52 -34.54
C GLY A 4 2.74 11.59 -33.51
N ASN A 5 3.98 11.84 -33.96
CA ASN A 5 5.14 11.93 -33.08
C ASN A 5 5.14 13.25 -32.28
N ALA A 6 4.77 14.36 -32.94
CA ALA A 6 4.67 15.67 -32.27
C ALA A 6 3.62 15.66 -31.14
N ALA A 7 2.45 15.05 -31.38
CA ALA A 7 1.40 14.95 -30.35
C ALA A 7 1.83 14.10 -29.14
N LEU A 8 2.60 13.03 -29.36
CA LEU A 8 3.14 12.21 -28.27
C LEU A 8 4.20 12.96 -27.47
N VAL A 9 5.10 13.69 -28.15
CA VAL A 9 6.10 14.56 -27.50
C VAL A 9 5.42 15.61 -26.62
N THR A 10 4.40 16.32 -27.12
CA THR A 10 3.65 17.29 -26.32
C THR A 10 3.03 16.64 -25.08
N ARG A 11 2.38 15.48 -25.22
CA ARG A 11 1.78 14.76 -24.09
C ARG A 11 2.81 14.29 -23.06
N GLY A 12 3.97 13.79 -23.51
CA GLY A 12 5.08 13.39 -22.66
C GLY A 12 5.63 14.59 -21.87
N SER A 13 5.88 15.70 -22.56
CA SER A 13 6.33 16.96 -21.94
C SER A 13 5.32 17.48 -20.91
N ASP A 14 4.03 17.48 -21.23
CA ASP A 14 2.99 17.95 -20.31
C ASP A 14 2.90 17.08 -19.04
N LEU A 15 3.06 15.76 -19.20
CA LEU A 15 3.08 14.82 -18.08
C LEU A 15 4.27 15.07 -17.16
N VAL A 16 5.48 15.17 -17.72
CA VAL A 16 6.71 15.45 -16.96
C VAL A 16 6.65 16.83 -16.31
N ALA A 17 6.09 17.83 -16.99
CA ALA A 17 5.90 19.16 -16.42
C ALA A 17 4.97 19.15 -15.20
N ARG A 18 3.87 18.39 -15.23
CA ARG A 18 2.99 18.24 -14.05
C ARG A 18 3.72 17.57 -12.88
N LEU A 19 4.37 16.43 -13.11
CA LEU A 19 5.10 15.71 -12.06
C LEU A 19 6.23 16.56 -11.46
N SER A 20 6.99 17.27 -12.30
CA SER A 20 8.05 18.16 -11.83
C SER A 20 7.52 19.28 -10.92
N LYS A 21 6.33 19.80 -11.19
CA LYS A 21 5.70 20.85 -10.39
C LYS A 21 5.27 20.34 -9.02
N ASP A 22 4.78 19.11 -8.95
CA ASP A 22 4.35 18.47 -7.70
C ASP A 22 5.58 18.10 -6.84
N LEU A 23 6.64 17.59 -7.46
CA LEU A 23 7.96 17.38 -6.83
C LEU A 23 8.55 18.68 -6.27
N MET A 24 8.61 19.76 -7.06
CA MET A 24 9.18 21.04 -6.62
C MET A 24 8.43 21.67 -5.45
N ARG A 25 7.12 21.43 -5.37
CA ARG A 25 6.29 21.93 -4.27
C ARG A 25 6.44 21.10 -3.00
N GLN A 26 7.16 19.98 -3.07
CA GLN A 26 7.13 18.94 -2.03
C GLN A 26 5.68 18.59 -1.68
N SER A 27 4.78 18.67 -2.67
CA SER A 27 3.40 18.28 -2.44
C SER A 27 3.38 16.77 -2.51
N GLU A 28 3.18 16.14 -1.37
CA GLU A 28 2.91 14.72 -1.27
C GLU A 28 1.79 14.36 -2.25
N PHE A 29 2.11 13.52 -3.23
CA PHE A 29 1.15 13.08 -4.23
C PHE A 29 1.26 11.58 -4.47
N SER A 30 0.17 11.04 -4.99
CA SER A 30 0.03 9.66 -5.41
C SER A 30 -1.16 9.61 -6.36
N SER A 31 -1.02 8.92 -7.49
CA SER A 31 -2.14 8.54 -8.35
C SER A 31 -2.62 7.11 -8.10
N LEU A 32 -2.13 6.47 -7.02
CA LEU A 32 -2.49 5.10 -6.68
C LEU A 32 -4.01 4.96 -6.49
N THR A 33 -4.53 3.82 -6.93
CA THR A 33 -5.93 3.47 -6.71
C THR A 33 -6.28 3.42 -5.24
N LEU A 34 -7.54 3.73 -4.96
CA LEU A 34 -8.11 3.75 -3.61
C LEU A 34 -8.19 2.32 -3.05
N SER A 35 -7.97 2.21 -1.73
CA SER A 35 -7.98 0.95 -1.01
C SER A 35 -9.16 0.93 -0.03
N ILE A 36 -10.12 0.04 -0.26
CA ILE A 36 -11.19 -0.23 0.70
C ILE A 36 -10.61 -0.72 2.02
N TYR A 37 -9.50 -1.47 1.96
CA TYR A 37 -8.87 -2.06 3.14
C TYR A 37 -8.34 -0.96 4.05
N ASP A 38 -7.56 -0.02 3.51
CA ASP A 38 -7.00 1.08 4.28
C ASP A 38 -8.10 2.05 4.74
N THR A 39 -9.07 2.33 3.87
CA THR A 39 -10.25 3.15 4.22
C THR A 39 -11.02 2.54 5.40
N ALA A 40 -11.17 1.22 5.44
CA ALA A 40 -11.80 0.51 6.55
C ALA A 40 -11.00 0.61 7.86
N TRP A 41 -9.67 0.56 7.79
CA TRP A 41 -8.83 0.82 8.97
C TRP A 41 -9.07 2.23 9.52
N LEU A 42 -9.03 3.27 8.68
CA LEU A 42 -9.26 4.65 9.12
C LEU A 42 -10.65 4.86 9.71
N ALA A 43 -11.66 4.19 9.15
CA ALA A 43 -13.05 4.25 9.64
C ALA A 43 -13.20 3.75 11.09
N MET A 44 -12.25 2.97 11.61
CA MET A 44 -12.29 2.41 12.97
C MET A 44 -11.61 3.29 14.03
N ILE A 45 -11.12 4.48 13.68
CA ILE A 45 -10.43 5.36 14.63
C ILE A 45 -11.45 6.18 15.44
N ILE A 46 -11.43 6.02 16.77
CA ILE A 46 -12.21 6.85 17.70
C ILE A 46 -11.43 8.13 18.01
N ASN A 47 -12.11 9.28 17.99
CA ASN A 47 -11.54 10.55 18.39
C ASN A 47 -11.33 10.58 19.91
N LYS A 48 -10.06 10.60 20.34
CA LYS A 48 -9.67 10.69 21.76
C LYS A 48 -9.37 12.13 22.21
N SER A 49 -9.42 13.11 21.30
CA SER A 49 -8.82 14.45 21.46
C SER A 49 -9.81 15.57 21.80
N GLY A 50 -11.12 15.29 22.00
CA GLY A 50 -12.13 16.30 22.31
C GLY A 50 -13.31 15.79 23.15
N GLU A 51 -14.16 16.71 23.65
CA GLU A 51 -15.37 16.46 24.47
C GLU A 51 -16.50 15.70 23.72
N GLY A 52 -16.18 14.69 22.93
CA GLY A 52 -17.15 13.89 22.21
C GLY A 52 -16.59 12.53 21.77
N SER A 53 -17.33 11.48 22.10
CA SER A 53 -17.04 10.07 21.79
C SER A 53 -17.35 9.71 20.33
N GLY A 54 -16.83 10.46 19.36
CA GLY A 54 -17.14 10.28 17.93
C GLY A 54 -16.03 9.56 17.15
N TRP A 55 -16.33 9.22 15.89
CA TRP A 55 -15.33 8.72 14.95
C TRP A 55 -14.42 9.86 14.47
N LEU A 56 -13.13 9.59 14.29
CA LEU A 56 -12.16 10.58 13.84
C LEU A 56 -12.30 10.91 12.34
N PHE A 57 -12.69 9.89 11.56
CA PHE A 57 -12.88 9.95 10.11
C PHE A 57 -14.24 9.34 9.70
N PRO A 58 -15.38 9.94 10.09
CA PRO A 58 -16.71 9.45 9.72
C PRO A 58 -16.91 9.34 8.20
N GLU A 59 -16.25 10.19 7.41
CA GLU A 59 -16.26 10.16 5.95
C GLU A 59 -15.70 8.86 5.37
N CYS A 60 -14.71 8.25 6.02
CA CYS A 60 -14.17 6.96 5.61
C CYS A 60 -15.24 5.86 5.73
N PHE A 61 -16.03 5.90 6.80
CA PHE A 61 -17.10 4.93 6.99
C PHE A 61 -18.27 5.16 6.03
N ALA A 62 -18.65 6.41 5.79
CA ALA A 62 -19.66 6.75 4.79
C ALA A 62 -19.27 6.20 3.40
N TYR A 63 -17.99 6.36 3.01
CA TYR A 63 -17.48 5.80 1.76
C TYR A 63 -17.65 4.27 1.70
N LEU A 64 -17.41 3.54 2.79
CA LEU A 64 -17.62 2.08 2.82
C LEU A 64 -19.09 1.71 2.61
N LEU A 65 -20.02 2.42 3.24
CA LEU A 65 -21.46 2.18 3.10
C LEU A 65 -21.95 2.41 1.67
N GLU A 66 -21.45 3.47 1.03
CA GLU A 66 -21.77 3.83 -0.35
C GLU A 66 -21.19 2.86 -1.38
N ASN A 67 -20.06 2.23 -1.06
CA ASN A 67 -19.33 1.34 -1.98
C ASN A 67 -19.52 -0.16 -1.65
N GLN A 68 -20.44 -0.51 -0.75
CA GLN A 68 -20.83 -1.90 -0.58
C GLN A 68 -21.64 -2.36 -1.80
N GLY A 69 -21.18 -3.42 -2.47
CA GLY A 69 -21.84 -4.00 -3.62
C GLY A 69 -23.21 -4.59 -3.29
N SER A 70 -24.05 -4.75 -4.32
CA SER A 70 -25.37 -5.41 -4.18
C SER A 70 -25.28 -6.88 -3.76
N ASP A 71 -24.12 -7.50 -3.95
CA ASP A 71 -23.80 -8.86 -3.47
C ASP A 71 -23.26 -8.87 -2.03
N GLY A 72 -23.15 -7.70 -1.38
CA GLY A 72 -22.73 -7.52 0.00
C GLY A 72 -21.23 -7.26 0.20
N GLY A 73 -20.42 -7.43 -0.85
CA GLY A 73 -18.96 -7.33 -0.76
C GLY A 73 -18.37 -6.01 -1.20
N TRP A 74 -17.04 -5.92 -1.10
CA TRP A 74 -16.24 -4.86 -1.69
C TRP A 74 -15.25 -5.47 -2.68
N ASP A 75 -15.56 -5.32 -3.96
CA ASP A 75 -14.73 -5.79 -5.05
C ASP A 75 -14.35 -4.60 -5.95
N PRO A 76 -13.26 -3.89 -5.61
CA PRO A 76 -12.85 -2.70 -6.38
C PRO A 76 -12.48 -3.03 -7.83
N LEU A 77 -12.23 -4.30 -8.14
CA LEU A 77 -11.84 -4.77 -9.47
C LEU A 77 -12.99 -5.47 -10.21
N GLN A 78 -14.21 -5.48 -9.67
CA GLN A 78 -15.35 -6.19 -10.27
C GLN A 78 -15.65 -5.74 -11.71
N GLN A 79 -15.44 -4.45 -12.00
CA GLN A 79 -15.64 -3.90 -13.34
C GLN A 79 -14.44 -4.18 -14.26
N SER A 80 -13.21 -4.11 -13.73
CA SER A 80 -11.95 -4.31 -14.46
C SER A 80 -11.73 -5.77 -14.86
N THR A 81 -12.08 -6.71 -13.98
CA THR A 81 -11.96 -8.16 -14.20
C THR A 81 -12.87 -8.63 -15.33
N ARG A 82 -14.11 -8.12 -15.38
CA ARG A 82 -15.08 -8.45 -16.43
C ARG A 82 -14.67 -7.91 -17.80
N SER A 83 -13.98 -6.79 -17.86
CA SER A 83 -13.58 -6.17 -19.13
C SER A 83 -12.25 -6.70 -19.68
N LEU A 84 -11.31 -7.08 -18.81
CA LEU A 84 -9.95 -7.47 -19.20
C LEU A 84 -9.68 -8.99 -19.18
N GLY A 85 -10.62 -9.80 -18.66
CA GLY A 85 -10.52 -11.27 -18.72
C GLY A 85 -9.43 -11.86 -17.81
N TYR A 86 -8.99 -11.15 -16.78
CA TYR A 86 -8.04 -11.67 -15.81
C TYR A 86 -8.60 -12.89 -15.06
N PRO A 87 -7.76 -13.88 -14.71
CA PRO A 87 -8.18 -15.00 -13.87
C PRO A 87 -8.80 -14.50 -12.55
N ASN A 88 -9.94 -15.09 -12.18
CA ASN A 88 -10.62 -14.76 -10.93
C ASN A 88 -9.72 -14.95 -9.69
N SER A 89 -8.76 -15.89 -9.74
CA SER A 89 -7.82 -16.16 -8.65
C SER A 89 -6.96 -14.95 -8.28
N LEU A 90 -6.60 -14.10 -9.25
CA LEU A 90 -5.78 -12.92 -9.00
C LEU A 90 -6.52 -11.88 -8.16
N CYS A 91 -7.80 -11.63 -8.45
CA CYS A 91 -8.58 -10.58 -7.79
C CYS A 91 -9.38 -11.09 -6.58
N LEU A 92 -9.59 -12.40 -6.47
CA LEU A 92 -10.37 -12.99 -5.39
C LEU A 92 -9.73 -12.73 -4.03
N THR A 93 -8.39 -12.80 -3.94
CA THR A 93 -7.66 -12.50 -2.70
C THR A 93 -7.90 -11.05 -2.26
N ASP A 94 -7.80 -10.09 -3.19
CA ASP A 94 -8.02 -8.66 -2.93
C ASP A 94 -9.45 -8.39 -2.47
N CYS A 95 -10.41 -8.98 -3.19
CA CYS A 95 -11.82 -8.88 -2.88
C CYS A 95 -12.13 -9.39 -1.46
N ILE A 96 -11.54 -10.52 -1.06
CA ILE A 96 -11.73 -11.09 0.28
C ILE A 96 -11.09 -10.19 1.33
N ILE A 97 -9.84 -9.74 1.18
CA ILE A 97 -9.17 -8.94 2.21
C ILE A 97 -9.84 -7.56 2.40
N HIS A 98 -10.28 -6.92 1.31
CA HIS A 98 -11.06 -5.69 1.36
C HIS A 98 -12.38 -5.90 2.11
N SER A 99 -13.10 -6.98 1.77
CA SER A 99 -14.39 -7.28 2.41
C SER A 99 -14.26 -7.68 3.87
N LEU A 100 -13.18 -8.37 4.26
CA LEU A 100 -12.89 -8.68 5.66
C LEU A 100 -12.66 -7.41 6.48
N ALA A 101 -11.86 -6.47 5.97
CA ALA A 101 -11.60 -5.20 6.66
C ALA A 101 -12.86 -4.32 6.75
N ALA A 102 -13.63 -4.21 5.66
CA ALA A 102 -14.88 -3.45 5.66
C ALA A 102 -15.94 -4.06 6.59
N LEU A 103 -16.06 -5.39 6.64
CA LEU A 103 -16.92 -6.08 7.61
C LEU A 103 -16.49 -5.77 9.05
N MET A 104 -15.18 -5.75 9.32
CA MET A 104 -14.65 -5.39 10.64
C MET A 104 -15.05 -3.96 11.02
N ALA A 105 -14.96 -3.00 10.08
CA ALA A 105 -15.41 -1.62 10.30
C ALA A 105 -16.92 -1.55 10.57
N LEU A 106 -17.76 -2.27 9.81
CA LEU A 106 -19.20 -2.35 10.08
C LEU A 106 -19.50 -2.88 11.49
N CYS A 107 -18.80 -3.94 11.93
CA CYS A 107 -18.96 -4.48 13.28
C CYS A 107 -18.59 -3.46 14.37
N ARG A 108 -17.50 -2.70 14.17
CA ARG A 108 -17.07 -1.66 15.11
C ARG A 108 -18.06 -0.51 15.17
N HIS A 109 -18.61 -0.08 14.03
CA HIS A 109 -19.64 0.95 13.96
C HIS A 109 -20.97 0.51 14.57
N ALA A 110 -21.38 -0.74 14.38
CA ALA A 110 -22.59 -1.28 15.00
C ALA A 110 -22.56 -1.24 16.55
N ARG A 111 -21.38 -1.28 17.16
CA ARG A 111 -21.17 -1.18 18.61
C ARG A 111 -20.74 0.21 19.08
N GLY A 112 -20.54 1.13 18.14
CA GLY A 112 -19.99 2.45 18.39
C GLY A 112 -21.06 3.52 18.60
N PRO A 113 -20.64 4.80 18.59
CA PRO A 113 -21.56 5.92 18.62
C PRO A 113 -22.39 5.96 17.32
N ASP A 114 -23.70 6.20 17.47
CA ASP A 114 -24.63 6.44 16.35
C ASP A 114 -24.59 5.39 15.22
N PRO A 115 -24.88 4.10 15.53
CA PRO A 115 -24.84 3.04 14.54
C PRO A 115 -25.89 3.27 13.43
N PRO A 116 -25.55 3.10 12.14
CA PRO A 116 -26.52 3.21 11.06
C PRO A 116 -27.67 2.22 11.22
N ALA A 117 -28.90 2.63 10.87
CA ALA A 117 -30.08 1.79 11.02
C ALA A 117 -30.01 0.47 10.23
N ASP A 118 -29.34 0.47 9.09
CA ASP A 118 -29.17 -0.68 8.19
C ASP A 118 -27.84 -1.45 8.42
N VAL A 119 -27.05 -1.09 9.43
CA VAL A 119 -25.73 -1.71 9.65
C VAL A 119 -25.82 -3.22 9.85
N SER A 120 -26.90 -3.69 10.51
CA SER A 120 -27.11 -5.13 10.77
C SER A 120 -27.35 -5.93 9.48
N SER A 121 -28.16 -5.41 8.55
CA SER A 121 -28.37 -6.08 7.25
C SER A 121 -27.09 -6.09 6.42
N ARG A 122 -26.36 -4.96 6.41
CA ARG A 122 -25.07 -4.86 5.70
C ARG A 122 -24.03 -5.85 6.21
N ILE A 123 -23.97 -6.07 7.53
CA ILE A 123 -23.12 -7.09 8.14
C ILE A 123 -23.52 -8.50 7.66
N LEU A 124 -24.82 -8.80 7.59
CA LEU A 124 -25.31 -10.11 7.12
C LEU A 124 -24.96 -10.35 5.65
N ASP A 125 -25.11 -9.33 4.81
CA ASP A 125 -24.80 -9.40 3.39
C ASP A 125 -23.29 -9.60 3.16
N ALA A 126 -22.45 -8.80 3.83
CA ALA A 126 -21.00 -8.93 3.79
C ALA A 126 -20.50 -10.30 4.28
N ARG A 127 -21.12 -10.86 5.33
CA ARG A 127 -20.82 -12.22 5.80
C ARG A 127 -21.18 -13.26 4.75
N SER A 128 -22.35 -13.16 4.13
CA SER A 128 -22.81 -14.09 3.10
C SER A 128 -21.89 -14.06 1.88
N PHE A 129 -21.50 -12.86 1.45
CA PHE A 129 -20.50 -12.65 0.41
C PHE A 129 -19.17 -13.34 0.72
N LEU A 130 -18.61 -13.07 1.91
CA LEU A 130 -17.34 -13.65 2.34
C LEU A 130 -17.40 -15.17 2.43
N HIS A 131 -18.50 -15.75 2.93
CA HIS A 131 -18.70 -17.20 2.92
C HIS A 131 -18.60 -17.78 1.51
N GLN A 132 -19.26 -17.14 0.53
CA GLN A 132 -19.21 -17.59 -0.86
C GLN A 132 -17.79 -17.48 -1.42
N LYS A 133 -17.13 -16.33 -1.25
CA LYS A 133 -15.78 -16.10 -1.81
C LYS A 133 -14.72 -16.99 -1.16
N LEU A 134 -14.73 -17.13 0.16
CA LEU A 134 -13.81 -18.01 0.89
C LEU A 134 -14.00 -19.49 0.53
N SER A 135 -15.22 -19.92 0.18
CA SER A 135 -15.50 -21.32 -0.19
C SER A 135 -14.75 -21.78 -1.44
N ILE A 136 -14.50 -20.85 -2.38
CA ILE A 136 -13.80 -21.11 -3.65
C ILE A 136 -12.36 -20.60 -3.64
N TRP A 137 -11.90 -19.98 -2.54
CA TRP A 137 -10.58 -19.39 -2.46
C TRP A 137 -9.50 -20.44 -2.21
N THR A 138 -8.53 -20.50 -3.11
CA THR A 138 -7.34 -21.36 -3.02
C THR A 138 -6.11 -20.53 -2.67
N LEU A 139 -5.09 -21.19 -2.13
CA LEU A 139 -3.80 -20.56 -1.81
C LEU A 139 -2.76 -20.74 -2.93
N GLU A 140 -3.24 -20.85 -4.16
CA GLU A 140 -2.44 -21.05 -5.36
C GLU A 140 -2.33 -19.71 -6.09
N ASP A 141 -1.15 -19.42 -6.63
CA ASP A 141 -0.86 -18.22 -7.42
C ASP A 141 -1.20 -16.88 -6.74
N ILE A 142 -1.17 -16.83 -5.40
CA ILE A 142 -1.37 -15.58 -4.66
C ILE A 142 -0.12 -14.70 -4.79
N THR A 143 -0.30 -13.53 -5.38
CA THR A 143 0.71 -12.48 -5.52
C THR A 143 0.59 -11.37 -4.48
N HIS A 144 -0.51 -11.33 -3.73
CA HIS A 144 -0.77 -10.27 -2.74
C HIS A 144 0.23 -10.30 -1.59
N LEU A 145 0.99 -9.23 -1.43
CA LEU A 145 2.02 -9.12 -0.40
C LEU A 145 1.43 -9.27 1.02
N GLY A 146 2.01 -10.17 1.82
CA GLY A 146 1.66 -10.34 3.22
C GLY A 146 0.27 -10.92 3.47
N PHE A 147 -0.38 -11.53 2.47
CA PHE A 147 -1.70 -12.15 2.65
C PHE A 147 -1.69 -13.20 3.78
N GLU A 148 -0.57 -13.91 3.95
CA GLU A 148 -0.39 -14.93 4.98
C GLU A 148 -0.39 -14.37 6.40
N LEU A 149 -0.24 -13.06 6.55
CA LEU A 149 -0.34 -12.33 7.81
C LEU A 149 -1.66 -11.55 7.92
N LEU A 150 -2.04 -10.86 6.85
CA LEU A 150 -3.20 -9.98 6.85
C LEU A 150 -4.53 -10.73 6.91
N MET A 151 -4.69 -11.80 6.12
CA MET A 151 -5.94 -12.57 6.10
C MET A 151 -6.24 -13.22 7.45
N PRO A 152 -5.31 -13.99 8.08
CA PRO A 152 -5.56 -14.61 9.38
C PRO A 152 -5.87 -13.59 10.47
N VAL A 153 -5.18 -12.46 10.50
CA VAL A 153 -5.40 -11.43 11.52
C VAL A 153 -6.81 -10.85 11.42
N HIS A 154 -7.32 -10.58 10.22
CA HIS A 154 -8.71 -10.12 10.08
C HIS A 154 -9.71 -11.20 10.48
N LEU A 155 -9.43 -12.47 10.15
CA LEU A 155 -10.28 -13.59 10.59
C LEU A 155 -10.30 -13.72 12.12
N LEU A 156 -9.16 -13.48 12.80
CA LEU A 156 -9.07 -13.49 14.25
C LEU A 156 -9.79 -12.29 14.87
N LEU A 157 -9.60 -11.09 14.35
CA LEU A 157 -10.31 -9.89 14.79
C LEU A 157 -11.83 -10.03 14.64
N LEU A 158 -12.31 -10.57 13.50
CA LEU A 158 -13.73 -10.85 13.30
C LEU A 158 -14.26 -11.94 14.22
N GLN A 159 -13.42 -12.91 14.59
CA GLN A 159 -13.77 -13.92 15.58
C GLN A 159 -14.02 -13.31 16.96
N GLU A 160 -13.29 -12.25 17.34
CA GLU A 160 -13.55 -11.47 18.56
C GLU A 160 -14.90 -10.74 18.48
N GLU A 161 -15.36 -10.38 17.28
CA GLU A 161 -16.71 -9.85 17.01
C GLU A 161 -17.80 -10.96 16.96
N GLY A 162 -17.43 -12.23 17.22
CA GLY A 162 -18.35 -13.36 17.16
C GLY A 162 -18.62 -13.89 15.75
N ILE A 163 -17.89 -13.43 14.73
CA ILE A 163 -18.02 -13.87 13.34
C ILE A 163 -16.90 -14.85 13.01
N LYS A 164 -17.27 -16.09 12.69
CA LYS A 164 -16.33 -17.14 12.30
C LYS A 164 -16.59 -17.61 10.88
N PHE A 165 -15.52 -17.78 10.12
CA PHE A 165 -15.57 -18.38 8.79
C PHE A 165 -14.88 -19.74 8.79
N GLU A 166 -15.55 -20.74 8.22
CA GLU A 166 -14.96 -22.04 7.90
C GLU A 166 -14.90 -22.19 6.38
N PHE A 167 -13.75 -22.63 5.87
CA PHE A 167 -13.51 -22.77 4.44
C PHE A 167 -12.34 -23.74 4.17
N PRO A 168 -12.27 -24.36 2.98
CA PRO A 168 -11.32 -25.45 2.70
C PRO A 168 -9.86 -25.09 2.96
N SER A 169 -9.44 -23.88 2.58
CA SER A 169 -8.05 -23.42 2.67
C SER A 169 -7.61 -22.96 4.07
N LYS A 170 -8.52 -22.91 5.06
CA LYS A 170 -8.27 -22.27 6.37
C LYS A 170 -7.09 -22.90 7.12
N VAL A 171 -7.03 -24.23 7.22
CA VAL A 171 -5.93 -24.93 7.94
C VAL A 171 -4.58 -24.64 7.29
N LYS A 172 -4.50 -24.66 5.96
CA LYS A 172 -3.26 -24.35 5.21
C LYS A 172 -2.87 -22.88 5.38
N LEU A 173 -3.84 -21.96 5.38
CA LEU A 173 -3.61 -20.54 5.64
C LEU A 173 -3.03 -20.32 7.04
N PHE A 174 -3.63 -20.89 8.08
CA PHE A 174 -3.16 -20.71 9.45
C PHE A 174 -1.80 -21.37 9.72
N ARG A 175 -1.41 -22.41 8.96
CA ARG A 175 -0.04 -22.92 8.98
C ARG A 175 0.96 -21.88 8.44
N LYS A 176 0.66 -21.29 7.28
CA LYS A 176 1.47 -20.20 6.70
C LYS A 176 1.55 -18.99 7.63
N PHE A 177 0.45 -18.69 8.33
CA PHE A 177 0.39 -17.66 9.35
C PHE A 177 1.37 -17.94 10.48
N GLN A 178 1.34 -19.14 11.07
CA GLN A 178 2.26 -19.51 12.15
C GLN A 178 3.73 -19.34 11.72
N GLU A 179 4.07 -19.78 10.51
CA GLU A 179 5.42 -19.62 9.95
C GLU A 179 5.81 -18.14 9.77
N ALA A 180 4.89 -17.30 9.27
CA ALA A 180 5.13 -15.86 9.07
C ALA A 180 5.20 -15.10 10.40
N TYR A 181 4.34 -15.46 11.34
CA TYR A 181 4.17 -14.82 12.62
C TYR A 181 5.24 -15.23 13.64
N ALA A 182 5.98 -16.32 13.39
CA ALA A 182 7.06 -16.79 14.25
C ALA A 182 8.30 -15.87 14.25
N VAL A 183 8.36 -14.85 13.40
CA VAL A 183 9.47 -13.90 13.38
C VAL A 183 9.67 -13.24 14.75
N ASP A 184 10.92 -13.20 15.21
CA ASP A 184 11.32 -12.31 16.29
C ASP A 184 11.10 -10.84 15.91
N LEU A 185 10.43 -10.06 16.77
CA LEU A 185 10.15 -8.66 16.53
C LEU A 185 10.90 -7.73 17.49
N ASP A 186 11.78 -8.25 18.36
CA ASP A 186 12.49 -7.43 19.34
C ASP A 186 13.36 -6.36 18.65
N TRP A 187 13.95 -6.68 17.50
CA TRP A 187 14.69 -5.71 16.68
C TRP A 187 13.82 -4.55 16.17
N VAL A 188 12.50 -4.72 16.01
CA VAL A 188 11.59 -3.62 15.64
C VAL A 188 11.53 -2.58 16.77
N CYS A 189 11.51 -3.08 18.00
CA CYS A 189 11.39 -2.27 19.20
C CYS A 189 12.73 -1.68 19.65
N ASP A 190 13.87 -2.33 19.33
CA ASP A 190 15.19 -1.96 19.84
C ASP A 190 16.08 -1.19 18.86
N GLU A 191 15.91 -1.36 17.54
CA GLU A 191 16.72 -0.65 16.54
C GLU A 191 16.06 0.66 16.10
N ALA A 192 16.70 1.79 16.41
CA ALA A 192 16.36 3.12 15.90
C ALA A 192 17.47 3.65 14.95
N PRO A 193 17.15 4.15 13.74
CA PRO A 193 15.82 4.14 13.11
C PRO A 193 15.40 2.72 12.70
N CYS A 194 14.09 2.43 12.69
CA CYS A 194 13.58 1.16 12.19
C CYS A 194 13.97 1.01 10.72
N GLN A 195 14.70 -0.06 10.38
CA GLN A 195 15.21 -0.28 9.01
C GLN A 195 14.33 -1.21 8.17
N VAL A 196 13.20 -1.65 8.72
CA VAL A 196 12.31 -2.61 8.05
C VAL A 196 10.99 -1.94 7.71
N PRO A 197 10.51 -2.09 6.46
CA PRO A 197 9.24 -1.51 6.10
C PRO A 197 8.10 -2.34 6.70
N LEU A 198 7.58 -1.89 7.83
CA LEU A 198 6.43 -2.47 8.53
C LEU A 198 5.12 -2.16 7.78
N PHE A 199 5.06 -2.46 6.48
CA PHE A 199 3.87 -2.29 5.64
C PHE A 199 2.65 -2.96 6.24
N SER A 200 2.87 -4.00 7.05
CA SER A 200 1.84 -4.75 7.77
C SER A 200 1.97 -4.73 9.29
N LEU A 201 2.25 -3.56 9.88
CA LEU A 201 2.29 -3.40 11.34
C LEU A 201 1.03 -3.97 12.02
N LYS A 202 -0.14 -3.72 11.42
CA LYS A 202 -1.44 -4.22 11.86
C LYS A 202 -1.54 -5.75 11.98
N ALA A 203 -0.68 -6.51 11.30
CA ALA A 203 -0.64 -7.96 11.43
C ALA A 203 -0.05 -8.46 12.75
N TYR A 204 0.63 -7.59 13.49
CA TYR A 204 1.32 -7.92 14.73
C TYR A 204 0.67 -7.26 15.95
N ILE A 205 -0.57 -6.78 15.82
CA ILE A 205 -1.40 -6.36 16.95
C ILE A 205 -1.49 -7.53 17.94
N GLY A 206 -1.25 -7.23 19.23
CA GLY A 206 -1.18 -8.23 20.30
C GLY A 206 0.18 -8.92 20.48
N LYS A 207 1.13 -8.76 19.55
CA LYS A 207 2.51 -9.23 19.69
C LYS A 207 3.52 -8.11 19.89
N LEU A 208 3.33 -6.98 19.22
CA LEU A 208 4.20 -5.81 19.36
C LEU A 208 3.87 -5.03 20.63
N ASP A 209 4.92 -4.58 21.32
CA ASP A 209 4.80 -3.58 22.38
C ASP A 209 4.83 -2.17 21.76
N PHE A 210 3.66 -1.63 21.48
CA PHE A 210 3.51 -0.28 20.90
C PHE A 210 4.06 0.83 21.79
N SER A 211 4.29 0.60 23.09
CA SER A 211 4.92 1.58 23.96
C SER A 211 6.39 1.85 23.59
N ARG A 212 7.03 0.87 22.93
CA ARG A 212 8.42 0.95 22.47
C ARG A 212 8.55 1.43 21.02
N LEU A 213 7.44 1.72 20.33
CA LEU A 213 7.45 2.04 18.90
C LEU A 213 7.38 3.54 18.58
N GLY A 214 7.62 4.41 19.56
CA GLY A 214 7.55 5.87 19.37
C GLY A 214 8.49 6.44 18.30
N HIS A 215 9.55 5.71 17.94
CA HIS A 215 10.51 6.05 16.88
C HIS A 215 10.11 5.56 15.48
N VAL A 216 9.06 4.76 15.36
CA VAL A 216 8.64 4.15 14.08
C VAL A 216 8.06 5.19 13.10
N PRO A 217 7.19 6.13 13.50
CA PRO A 217 6.65 7.13 12.57
C PRO A 217 7.74 8.07 12.05
N THR A 218 7.79 8.25 10.72
CA THR A 218 8.68 9.21 10.06
C THR A 218 7.89 10.29 9.31
N SER A 219 8.51 11.07 8.43
CA SER A 219 7.78 12.09 7.65
C SER A 219 6.62 11.48 6.86
N ALA A 220 6.79 10.27 6.31
CA ALA A 220 5.74 9.50 5.65
C ALA A 220 4.93 8.60 6.61
N CYS A 221 4.98 8.87 7.92
CA CYS A 221 4.42 8.03 8.97
C CYS A 221 4.89 6.56 8.91
N VAL A 222 4.03 5.60 9.21
CA VAL A 222 4.42 4.20 9.37
C VAL A 222 4.43 3.52 8.01
N ALA A 223 5.62 3.30 7.44
CA ALA A 223 5.81 2.57 6.17
C ALA A 223 5.02 3.15 4.98
N ALA A 224 4.72 4.46 5.00
CA ALA A 224 3.85 5.10 4.02
C ALA A 224 2.48 4.41 3.86
N SER A 225 2.05 3.61 4.85
CA SER A 225 0.82 2.82 4.81
C SER A 225 -0.23 3.46 5.73
N PRO A 226 -1.37 3.90 5.18
CA PRO A 226 -2.45 4.45 6.00
C PRO A 226 -2.97 3.45 7.01
N ALA A 227 -3.23 2.18 6.63
CA ALA A 227 -3.66 1.15 7.59
C ALA A 227 -2.65 0.89 8.72
N SER A 228 -1.34 0.82 8.42
CA SER A 228 -0.34 0.60 9.47
C SER A 228 -0.18 1.83 10.37
N THR A 229 -0.32 3.03 9.82
CA THR A 229 -0.35 4.27 10.60
C THR A 229 -1.59 4.34 11.49
N THR A 230 -2.74 3.87 11.00
CA THR A 230 -3.96 3.75 11.80
C THR A 230 -3.80 2.75 12.94
N ALA A 231 -3.28 1.55 12.68
CA ALA A 231 -3.02 0.57 13.73
C ALA A 231 -2.08 1.14 14.79
N PHE A 232 -0.99 1.80 14.38
CA PHE A 232 -0.11 2.50 15.30
C PHE A 232 -0.86 3.53 16.15
N LEU A 233 -1.71 4.36 15.55
CA LEU A 233 -2.46 5.41 16.26
C LEU A 233 -3.49 4.83 17.25
N ILE A 234 -4.12 3.69 16.91
CA ILE A 234 -5.11 3.02 17.75
C ILE A 234 -4.45 2.36 18.97
N ASP A 235 -3.39 1.57 18.72
CA ASP A 235 -2.75 0.69 19.71
C ASP A 235 -1.64 1.37 20.52
N SER A 236 -1.13 2.52 20.07
CA SER A 236 -0.14 3.28 20.85
C SER A 236 -0.73 3.81 22.15
N PRO A 237 0.02 3.72 23.27
CA PRO A 237 -0.44 4.26 24.56
C PRO A 237 -0.50 5.78 24.58
N ARG A 238 0.23 6.46 23.68
CA ARG A 238 0.21 7.91 23.50
C ARG A 238 -0.29 8.23 22.11
N TRP A 239 -1.23 9.17 22.03
CA TRP A 239 -1.76 9.65 20.76
C TRP A 239 -0.68 10.40 19.97
N SER A 240 -0.46 10.01 18.72
CA SER A 240 0.51 10.64 17.84
C SER A 240 -0.16 11.71 16.97
N ALA A 241 0.07 12.99 17.29
CA ALA A 241 -0.42 14.11 16.50
C ALA A 241 0.14 14.10 15.06
N GLN A 242 1.36 13.59 14.87
CA GLN A 242 1.97 13.43 13.54
C GLN A 242 1.22 12.40 12.70
N CYS A 243 0.85 11.25 13.28
CA CYS A 243 0.09 10.22 12.59
C CYS A 243 -1.33 10.68 12.26
N GLU A 244 -2.01 11.37 13.19
CA GLU A 244 -3.30 11.98 12.90
C GLU A 244 -3.19 13.01 11.75
N ALA A 245 -2.22 13.92 11.81
CA ALA A 245 -2.02 14.94 10.78
C ALA A 245 -1.76 14.34 9.40
N TYR A 246 -0.95 13.28 9.33
CA TYR A 246 -0.73 12.51 8.10
C TYR A 246 -2.02 11.88 7.56
N LEU A 247 -2.80 11.19 8.40
CA LEU A 247 -4.06 10.58 7.97
C LEU A 247 -5.08 11.63 7.50
N ARG A 248 -5.20 12.75 8.21
CA ARG A 248 -6.04 13.90 7.79
C ARG A 248 -5.58 14.47 6.46
N HIS A 249 -4.26 14.61 6.27
CA HIS A 249 -3.71 15.07 5.01
C HIS A 249 -4.14 14.17 3.86
N ILE A 250 -4.02 12.85 4.02
CA ILE A 250 -4.39 11.87 2.99
C ILE A 250 -5.87 11.93 2.65
N VAL A 251 -6.75 11.96 3.67
CA VAL A 251 -8.20 12.03 3.42
C VAL A 251 -8.56 13.28 2.63
N ILE A 252 -7.96 14.44 2.95
CA ILE A 252 -8.28 15.73 2.33
C ILE A 252 -7.62 15.89 0.95
N ARG A 253 -6.33 15.51 0.83
CA ARG A 253 -5.46 15.84 -0.32
C ARG A 253 -5.06 14.66 -1.18
N GLY A 254 -5.22 13.43 -0.67
CA GLY A 254 -4.88 12.22 -1.40
C GLY A 254 -5.80 11.96 -2.61
N PRO A 255 -5.61 10.82 -3.30
CA PRO A 255 -6.37 10.46 -4.50
C PRO A 255 -7.89 10.52 -4.35
N GLY A 256 -8.41 10.28 -3.13
CA GLY A 256 -9.85 10.33 -2.82
C GLY A 256 -10.43 11.75 -2.74
N LYS A 257 -9.58 12.78 -2.67
CA LYS A 257 -9.96 14.21 -2.72
C LYS A 257 -11.09 14.59 -1.75
N GLY A 258 -11.04 14.08 -0.52
CA GLY A 258 -12.01 14.41 0.53
C GLY A 258 -13.28 13.58 0.53
N ASN A 259 -13.45 12.58 -0.36
CA ASN A 259 -14.62 11.70 -0.34
C ASN A 259 -14.55 10.58 0.74
N GLY A 260 -13.53 10.60 1.60
CA GLY A 260 -13.30 9.61 2.64
C GLY A 260 -12.45 8.40 2.23
N SER A 261 -12.24 8.15 0.95
CA SER A 261 -11.38 7.05 0.50
C SER A 261 -9.89 7.41 0.53
N VAL A 262 -9.06 6.42 0.85
CA VAL A 262 -7.60 6.58 0.90
C VAL A 262 -6.88 5.49 0.10
N PRO A 263 -5.68 5.74 -0.44
CA PRO A 263 -4.87 4.73 -1.11
C PRO A 263 -4.23 3.74 -0.12
N GLY A 264 -3.66 2.65 -0.63
CA GLY A 264 -2.90 1.70 0.19
C GLY A 264 -1.49 2.16 0.56
N VAL A 265 -0.93 3.10 -0.20
CA VAL A 265 0.40 3.70 0.02
C VAL A 265 0.36 5.19 -0.30
N PHE A 266 0.93 6.02 0.57
CA PHE A 266 1.05 7.46 0.39
C PHE A 266 2.19 8.06 1.23
N PRO A 267 3.01 8.99 0.69
CA PRO A 267 3.07 9.42 -0.71
C PRO A 267 3.80 8.40 -1.61
N LEU A 268 3.75 8.61 -2.93
CA LEU A 268 4.54 7.87 -3.93
C LEU A 268 5.47 8.81 -4.71
N GLU A 269 6.06 9.78 -4.00
CA GLU A 269 6.87 10.86 -4.57
C GLU A 269 8.16 10.39 -5.27
N LEU A 270 8.63 9.17 -5.00
CA LEU A 270 9.79 8.58 -5.67
C LEU A 270 9.37 7.64 -6.79
N PHE A 271 8.53 6.65 -6.46
CA PHE A 271 8.06 5.62 -7.37
C PHE A 271 7.39 6.21 -8.61
N GLU A 272 6.35 7.04 -8.46
CA GLU A 272 5.55 7.47 -9.59
C GLU A 272 6.34 8.35 -10.59
N PRO A 273 7.06 9.40 -10.15
CA PRO A 273 7.95 10.17 -11.01
C PRO A 273 8.99 9.34 -11.74
N THR A 274 9.68 8.45 -11.01
CA THR A 274 10.79 7.68 -11.56
C THR A 274 10.28 6.70 -12.62
N TRP A 275 9.17 6.01 -12.37
CA TRP A 275 8.60 5.07 -13.33
C TRP A 275 8.16 5.77 -14.60
N VAL A 276 7.45 6.91 -14.49
CA VAL A 276 6.99 7.66 -15.65
C VAL A 276 8.18 8.13 -16.50
N LEU A 277 9.16 8.76 -15.87
CA LEU A 277 10.28 9.34 -16.59
C LEU A 277 11.18 8.26 -17.21
N ALA A 278 11.53 7.22 -16.46
CA ALA A 278 12.34 6.13 -16.98
C ALA A 278 11.63 5.40 -18.14
N THR A 279 10.32 5.17 -18.04
CA THR A 279 9.55 4.55 -19.14
C THR A 279 9.57 5.40 -20.40
N LEU A 280 9.41 6.72 -20.29
CA LEU A 280 9.47 7.62 -21.44
C LEU A 280 10.85 7.59 -22.10
N LEU A 281 11.92 7.70 -21.32
CA LEU A 281 13.29 7.69 -21.84
C LEU A 281 13.66 6.34 -22.49
N GLU A 282 13.28 5.22 -21.89
CA GLU A 282 13.48 3.87 -22.44
C GLU A 282 12.74 3.67 -23.77
N ASN A 283 11.66 4.41 -24.02
CA ASN A 283 10.86 4.34 -25.23
C ASN A 283 11.18 5.47 -26.24
N GLY A 284 12.38 6.04 -26.17
CA GLY A 284 12.93 6.93 -27.20
C GLY A 284 12.59 8.42 -27.05
N PHE A 285 11.98 8.83 -25.93
CA PHE A 285 11.92 10.25 -25.60
C PHE A 285 13.31 10.72 -25.14
N THR A 286 13.65 11.97 -25.45
CA THR A 286 14.90 12.58 -24.97
C THR A 286 14.59 13.60 -23.89
N LYS A 287 15.61 13.99 -23.14
CA LYS A 287 15.51 15.07 -22.16
C LYS A 287 14.98 16.37 -22.77
N GLU A 288 15.34 16.66 -24.02
CA GLU A 288 14.86 17.83 -24.76
C GLU A 288 13.38 17.71 -25.14
N HIS A 289 12.92 16.51 -25.53
CA HIS A 289 11.50 16.25 -25.80
C HIS A 289 10.62 16.51 -24.57
N LEU A 290 11.13 16.22 -23.37
CA LEU A 290 10.37 16.25 -22.12
C LEU A 290 10.53 17.55 -21.32
N GLY A 291 11.44 18.43 -21.74
CA GLY A 291 11.81 19.64 -21.02
C GLY A 291 12.98 19.39 -20.06
N ALA A 292 14.17 19.85 -20.44
CA ALA A 292 15.41 19.58 -19.72
C ALA A 292 15.37 20.00 -18.24
N ALA A 293 14.85 21.19 -17.95
CA ALA A 293 14.75 21.69 -16.58
C ALA A 293 13.76 20.89 -15.72
N GLN A 294 12.67 20.41 -16.35
CA GLN A 294 11.67 19.59 -15.68
C GLN A 294 12.23 18.21 -15.36
N VAL A 295 12.97 17.60 -16.30
CA VAL A 295 13.67 16.33 -16.09
C VAL A 295 14.72 16.47 -14.96
N ASP A 296 15.48 17.56 -14.96
CA ASP A 296 16.52 17.79 -13.94
C ASP A 296 15.97 17.92 -12.50
N CYS A 297 14.69 18.30 -12.34
CA CYS A 297 14.00 18.31 -11.05
C CYS A 297 13.95 16.94 -10.37
N PHE A 298 13.87 15.86 -11.15
CA PHE A 298 13.68 14.50 -10.61
C PHE A 298 14.94 14.03 -9.88
N PHE A 299 16.10 14.57 -10.23
CA PHE A 299 17.40 14.20 -9.63
C PHE A 299 17.74 14.98 -8.37
N SER A 300 17.12 16.14 -8.15
CA SER A 300 17.44 17.02 -7.02
C SER A 300 16.57 16.80 -5.78
N SER A 301 15.54 15.95 -5.85
CA SER A 301 14.44 15.91 -4.88
C SER A 301 14.19 14.56 -4.17
N SER A 302 15.01 13.53 -4.38
CA SER A 302 14.70 12.20 -3.83
C SER A 302 14.96 12.07 -2.32
N LYS A 303 13.89 11.75 -1.57
CA LYS A 303 13.96 11.20 -0.21
C LYS A 303 13.31 9.82 -0.21
N ALA A 304 14.09 8.77 -0.48
CA ALA A 304 13.58 7.41 -0.32
C ALA A 304 13.42 7.11 1.18
N PHE A 305 12.21 6.71 1.61
CA PHE A 305 11.97 6.34 3.01
C PHE A 305 12.64 5.00 3.36
N PHE A 306 12.44 4.00 2.51
CA PHE A 306 13.17 2.74 2.53
C PHE A 306 13.62 2.42 1.11
N PRO A 307 14.92 2.21 0.87
CA PRO A 307 15.37 1.78 -0.45
C PRO A 307 14.95 0.33 -0.68
N ASP A 308 14.21 0.09 -1.75
CA ASP A 308 13.96 -1.24 -2.30
C ASP A 308 14.70 -1.39 -3.65
N ALA A 309 14.92 -2.63 -4.06
CA ALA A 309 15.65 -2.95 -5.28
C ALA A 309 14.93 -2.46 -6.56
N ASP A 310 13.60 -2.36 -6.54
CA ASP A 310 12.82 -1.91 -7.69
C ASP A 310 13.08 -0.42 -7.93
N ASP A 311 12.77 0.42 -6.94
CA ASP A 311 12.98 1.87 -6.99
C ASP A 311 14.45 2.19 -7.28
N THR A 312 15.37 1.51 -6.57
CA THR A 312 16.81 1.74 -6.73
C THR A 312 17.28 1.43 -8.16
N SER A 313 16.79 0.34 -8.76
CA SER A 313 17.16 -0.03 -10.14
C SER A 313 16.61 0.96 -11.17
N ARG A 314 15.36 1.42 -11.00
CA ARG A 314 14.75 2.41 -11.89
C ARG A 314 15.45 3.76 -11.82
N ILE A 315 15.82 4.20 -10.62
CA ILE A 315 16.58 5.44 -10.40
C ILE A 315 17.98 5.33 -11.04
N LEU A 316 18.66 4.19 -10.85
CA LEU A 316 19.98 3.96 -11.46
C LEU A 316 19.90 4.02 -13.00
N THR A 317 18.91 3.34 -13.59
CA THR A 317 18.66 3.40 -15.03
C THR A 317 18.43 4.84 -15.49
N LEU A 318 17.58 5.57 -14.77
CA LEU A 318 17.24 6.95 -15.09
C LEU A 318 18.47 7.87 -15.06
N LEU A 319 19.31 7.76 -14.03
CA LEU A 319 20.53 8.54 -13.89
C LEU A 319 21.52 8.22 -15.01
N ASN A 320 21.69 6.94 -15.37
CA ASN A 320 22.61 6.54 -16.43
C ASN A 320 22.15 6.96 -17.82
N LEU A 321 20.84 6.88 -18.11
CA LEU A 321 20.26 7.43 -19.34
C LEU A 321 20.44 8.95 -19.47
N ASN A 322 20.75 9.65 -18.36
CA ASN A 322 21.04 11.08 -18.34
C ASN A 322 22.55 11.39 -18.20
N GLY A 323 23.42 10.41 -18.42
CA GLY A 323 24.88 10.60 -18.52
C GLY A 323 25.64 10.63 -17.20
N TYR A 324 25.02 10.26 -16.08
CA TYR A 324 25.69 10.24 -14.77
C TYR A 324 26.69 9.07 -14.60
N ASN A 325 26.60 8.02 -15.44
CA ASN A 325 27.54 6.88 -15.46
C ASN A 325 27.82 6.26 -14.07
N LEU A 326 26.76 6.02 -13.30
CA LEU A 326 26.82 5.44 -11.97
C LEU A 326 26.98 3.92 -12.02
N SER A 327 27.74 3.40 -11.05
CA SER A 327 28.00 1.97 -10.89
C SER A 327 26.86 1.24 -10.14
N PRO A 328 26.48 0.01 -10.55
CA PRO A 328 25.46 -0.78 -9.87
C PRO A 328 25.95 -1.46 -8.58
N VAL A 329 27.22 -1.30 -8.19
CA VAL A 329 27.83 -2.04 -7.05
C VAL A 329 27.02 -1.90 -5.76
N GLY A 330 26.49 -0.72 -5.45
CA GLY A 330 25.69 -0.51 -4.24
C GLY A 330 24.35 -1.24 -4.26
N LEU A 331 23.71 -1.32 -5.43
CA LEU A 331 22.47 -2.07 -5.62
C LEU A 331 22.73 -3.57 -5.47
N VAL A 332 23.79 -4.07 -6.11
CA VAL A 332 24.17 -5.49 -6.05
C VAL A 332 24.52 -5.89 -4.63
N ALA A 333 25.43 -5.14 -3.99
CA ALA A 333 25.89 -5.44 -2.62
C ALA A 333 24.75 -5.44 -1.59
N ARG A 334 23.68 -4.67 -1.83
CA ARG A 334 22.56 -4.55 -0.89
C ARG A 334 21.47 -5.59 -1.09
N PHE A 335 21.14 -5.93 -2.34
CA PHE A 335 19.92 -6.67 -2.66
C PHE A 335 20.17 -8.03 -3.32
N GLU A 336 21.39 -8.33 -3.79
CA GLU A 336 21.73 -9.63 -4.35
C GLU A 336 21.65 -10.71 -3.27
N VAL A 337 20.95 -11.79 -3.60
CA VAL A 337 20.92 -13.04 -2.85
C VAL A 337 21.21 -14.19 -3.81
N GLU A 338 21.37 -15.40 -3.28
CA GLU A 338 21.87 -16.59 -3.99
C GLU A 338 21.48 -16.72 -5.47
N ASP A 339 20.19 -16.60 -5.80
CA ASP A 339 19.64 -16.84 -7.13
C ASP A 339 18.82 -15.66 -7.71
N CYS A 340 18.75 -14.53 -7.02
CA CYS A 340 17.91 -13.40 -7.41
C CYS A 340 18.26 -12.11 -6.64
N PHE A 341 17.53 -11.04 -6.91
CA PHE A 341 17.49 -9.83 -6.07
C PHE A 341 16.25 -9.84 -5.19
N ALA A 342 16.43 -9.59 -3.89
CA ALA A 342 15.34 -9.39 -2.95
C ALA A 342 14.76 -7.97 -3.10
N THR A 343 13.43 -7.82 -3.06
CA THR A 343 12.80 -6.49 -3.16
C THR A 343 13.29 -5.55 -2.07
N VAL A 344 13.34 -6.05 -0.83
CA VAL A 344 13.78 -5.31 0.35
C VAL A 344 14.97 -6.04 0.96
N ASP A 345 15.79 -5.31 1.72
CA ASP A 345 17.03 -5.88 2.27
C ASP A 345 16.78 -7.03 3.27
N THR A 346 17.87 -7.69 3.66
CA THR A 346 17.87 -8.98 4.36
C THR A 346 17.28 -8.95 5.78
N LYS A 347 16.88 -7.78 6.28
CA LYS A 347 16.23 -7.67 7.60
C LYS A 347 14.76 -8.10 7.58
N MET A 348 14.17 -8.36 6.41
CA MET A 348 12.82 -8.89 6.32
C MET A 348 12.75 -10.42 6.59
N PRO A 349 11.78 -10.87 7.41
CA PRO A 349 11.68 -12.27 7.86
C PRO A 349 11.42 -13.28 6.75
N LYS A 350 10.72 -12.84 5.70
CA LYS A 350 10.44 -13.61 4.50
C LYS A 350 10.87 -12.78 3.30
N ARG A 351 11.77 -13.35 2.50
CA ARG A 351 12.27 -12.70 1.29
C ARG A 351 11.13 -12.62 0.28
N VAL A 352 10.81 -11.41 -0.16
CA VAL A 352 9.89 -11.18 -1.26
C VAL A 352 10.69 -11.35 -2.55
N LYS A 353 10.47 -12.46 -3.25
CA LYS A 353 10.98 -12.65 -4.61
C LYS A 353 9.95 -12.07 -5.57
N SER A 354 10.36 -11.17 -6.44
CA SER A 354 9.50 -10.58 -7.46
C SER A 354 10.15 -10.66 -8.83
N ILE A 355 9.37 -11.14 -9.81
CA ILE A 355 9.78 -11.19 -11.21
C ILE A 355 10.01 -9.78 -11.76
N SER A 356 9.14 -8.81 -11.41
CA SER A 356 9.28 -7.42 -11.88
C SER A 356 10.58 -6.79 -11.37
N VAL A 357 10.87 -6.97 -10.08
CA VAL A 357 12.09 -6.44 -9.44
C VAL A 357 13.33 -7.01 -10.12
N ASN A 358 13.38 -8.33 -10.32
CA ASN A 358 14.52 -8.96 -10.98
C ASN A 358 14.66 -8.51 -12.43
N GLY A 359 13.55 -8.30 -13.15
CA GLY A 359 13.55 -7.73 -14.48
C GLY A 359 14.10 -6.31 -14.53
N ASN A 360 13.63 -5.43 -13.63
CA ASN A 360 14.09 -4.03 -13.57
C ASN A 360 15.56 -3.92 -13.14
N VAL A 361 16.00 -4.74 -12.19
CA VAL A 361 17.42 -4.85 -11.81
C VAL A 361 18.25 -5.30 -13.01
N LEU A 362 17.85 -6.35 -13.72
CA LEU A 362 18.57 -6.82 -14.90
C LEU A 362 18.67 -5.74 -15.99
N CYS A 363 17.56 -5.06 -16.30
CA CYS A 363 17.55 -3.93 -17.24
C CYS A 363 18.54 -2.84 -16.80
N SER A 364 18.58 -2.51 -15.51
CA SER A 364 19.50 -1.53 -14.95
C SER A 364 20.97 -1.94 -15.10
N LEU A 365 21.29 -3.21 -14.79
CA LEU A 365 22.64 -3.75 -14.95
C LEU A 365 23.11 -3.68 -16.41
N LEU A 366 22.24 -4.02 -17.36
CA LEU A 366 22.54 -3.97 -18.79
C LEU A 366 22.81 -2.54 -19.30
N GLN A 367 22.23 -1.52 -18.66
CA GLN A 367 22.49 -0.11 -18.98
C GLN A 367 23.80 0.41 -18.34
N CYS A 368 24.38 -0.33 -17.39
CA CYS A 368 25.63 0.04 -16.73
C CYS A 368 26.88 -0.60 -17.39
N LEU A 369 26.67 -1.55 -18.31
CA LEU A 369 27.72 -2.18 -19.13
C LEU A 369 28.00 -1.32 -20.37
#